data_AF-A0A935RFM2-F1
#
_entry.id   AF-A0A935RFM2-F1
#
_cell.length_a   1.000
_cell.length_b   1.000
_cell.length_c   1.000
_cell.angle_alpha   90.00
_cell.angle_beta   90.00
_cell.angle_gamma   90.00
#
_symmetry.space_group_name_H-M   'P 1'
#
loop_
_entity.id
_entity.type
_entity.pdbx_description
1 polymer ?
#
loop_
_entity_poly.entity_id
_entity_poly.type
_entity_poly.pdbx_seq_one_letter_code
_entity_poly.pdbx_strand_id
1 'polypeptide(L)'
;MAGRWNSWPGSPAGQPPGRHDPGAPVPSATGRPALAPARAIAPAAERAQPFNPSTTIRFDLAGGGSVDLRVFDVRGRLVRTLAAGAIYVQGRHEVVWDGRDERGQAVASGVYVVELAAGNTRQSHQVMLLK
;
A
#
# COMPACT_ATOMS: atom_id res chain seq x y z
N MET A 1 18.60 49.14 9.71
CA MET A 1 19.57 48.04 9.87
C MET A 1 20.13 47.66 8.49
N ALA A 2 21.28 47.00 8.46
CA ALA A 2 22.21 46.89 7.34
C ALA A 2 21.64 46.48 5.96
N GLY A 3 22.21 47.07 4.92
CA GLY A 3 22.31 46.54 3.54
C GLY A 3 23.70 46.90 3.01
N ARG A 4 24.63 45.95 3.04
CA ARG A 4 26.08 46.21 2.88
C ARG A 4 26.53 46.10 1.42
N TRP A 5 27.53 46.91 1.07
CA TRP A 5 28.23 46.95 -0.22
C TRP A 5 29.00 45.65 -0.53
N ASN A 6 29.27 45.40 -1.82
CA ASN A 6 30.55 44.86 -2.31
C ASN A 6 30.77 45.13 -3.83
N SER A 7 32.02 45.39 -4.25
CA SER A 7 32.55 45.58 -5.64
C SER A 7 34.09 45.53 -5.55
N TRP A 8 34.94 45.38 -6.58
CA TRP A 8 34.88 45.31 -8.06
C TRP A 8 35.77 44.10 -8.51
N PRO A 9 36.47 44.01 -9.69
CA PRO A 9 36.36 44.65 -11.03
C PRO A 9 36.42 43.65 -12.24
N GLY A 10 36.33 44.16 -13.48
CA GLY A 10 37.05 43.57 -14.64
C GLY A 10 36.21 42.96 -15.79
N SER A 11 36.16 43.67 -16.94
CA SER A 11 35.74 43.17 -18.27
C SER A 11 36.88 42.39 -18.97
N PRO A 12 36.79 41.93 -20.25
CA PRO A 12 35.66 41.91 -21.20
C PRO A 12 35.46 40.56 -21.96
N ALA A 13 34.36 40.42 -22.70
CA ALA A 13 34.29 39.86 -24.08
C ALA A 13 32.83 39.59 -24.50
N GLY A 14 32.45 39.96 -25.72
CA GLY A 14 31.16 39.58 -26.29
C GLY A 14 31.16 38.15 -26.84
N GLN A 15 30.00 37.50 -26.84
CA GLN A 15 29.75 36.27 -27.59
C GLN A 15 28.31 36.31 -28.15
N PRO A 16 28.07 35.87 -29.39
CA PRO A 16 26.84 36.19 -30.13
C PRO A 16 25.63 35.31 -29.73
N PRO A 17 24.39 35.73 -30.06
CA PRO A 17 23.21 34.89 -29.87
C PRO A 17 23.21 33.70 -30.84
N GLY A 18 23.53 32.52 -30.32
CA GLY A 18 23.71 31.29 -31.11
C GLY A 18 22.62 30.24 -30.88
N ARG A 19 21.56 30.29 -31.69
CA ARG A 19 20.60 29.21 -32.05
C ARG A 19 19.78 28.54 -30.93
N HIS A 20 18.46 28.55 -31.12
CA HIS A 20 17.57 27.53 -30.60
C HIS A 20 17.92 26.17 -31.24
N ASP A 21 18.08 25.13 -30.43
CA ASP A 21 18.13 23.74 -30.88
C ASP A 21 16.88 22.99 -30.35
N PRO A 22 15.99 22.48 -31.23
CA PRO A 22 14.76 21.81 -30.83
C PRO A 22 14.96 20.29 -30.77
N GLY A 23 15.51 19.76 -29.67
CA GLY A 23 15.91 18.35 -29.68
C GLY A 23 16.29 17.66 -28.36
N ALA A 24 15.87 18.15 -27.19
CA ALA A 24 16.05 17.40 -25.95
C ALA A 24 14.87 16.42 -25.72
N PRO A 25 15.04 15.09 -25.85
CA PRO A 25 14.00 14.15 -25.50
C PRO A 25 13.77 14.20 -23.98
N VAL A 26 12.54 14.52 -23.57
CA VAL A 26 12.14 14.34 -22.17
C VAL A 26 12.25 12.85 -21.81
N PRO A 27 12.95 12.47 -20.72
CA PRO A 27 12.87 11.11 -20.23
C PRO A 27 11.47 10.91 -19.64
N SER A 28 10.56 10.41 -20.47
CA SER A 28 9.23 9.93 -20.05
C SER A 28 9.38 8.65 -19.24
N ALA A 29 9.95 8.77 -18.04
CA ALA A 29 10.00 7.73 -17.04
C ALA A 29 8.63 7.55 -16.36
N THR A 30 7.57 7.40 -17.16
CA THR A 30 6.30 6.81 -16.71
C THR A 30 6.47 5.29 -16.63
N GLY A 31 7.51 4.85 -15.90
CA GLY A 31 7.55 3.51 -15.35
C GLY A 31 6.46 3.44 -14.29
N ARG A 32 5.28 2.95 -14.66
CA ARG A 32 4.34 2.43 -13.66
C ARG A 32 5.16 1.44 -12.82
N PRO A 33 5.24 1.58 -11.49
CA PRO A 33 5.92 0.57 -10.69
C PRO A 33 5.22 -0.75 -10.98
N ALA A 34 5.94 -1.69 -11.58
CA ALA A 34 5.45 -3.04 -11.74
C ALA A 34 5.34 -3.61 -10.33
N LEU A 35 4.13 -3.57 -9.78
CA LEU A 35 3.82 -4.08 -8.45
C LEU A 35 4.16 -5.57 -8.46
N ALA A 36 5.34 -5.92 -7.97
CA ALA A 36 5.71 -7.31 -7.73
C ALA A 36 4.65 -7.93 -6.81
N PRO A 37 4.40 -9.24 -6.92
CA PRO A 37 3.29 -9.85 -6.21
C PRO A 37 3.43 -9.58 -4.72
N ALA A 38 2.32 -9.15 -4.11
CA ALA A 38 2.20 -9.20 -2.67
C ALA A 38 2.43 -10.64 -2.19
N ARG A 39 2.63 -10.83 -0.90
CA ARG A 39 2.64 -12.16 -0.31
C ARG A 39 1.92 -12.07 1.02
N ALA A 40 0.76 -12.71 1.14
CA ALA A 40 0.18 -12.86 2.46
C ALA A 40 0.97 -13.92 3.24
N ILE A 41 1.29 -13.60 4.48
CA ILE A 41 1.91 -14.52 5.43
C ILE A 41 0.83 -14.84 6.48
N ALA A 42 0.71 -16.11 6.83
CA ALA A 42 -0.32 -16.59 7.75
C ALA A 42 -0.25 -15.88 9.13
N PRO A 43 -1.38 -15.83 9.88
CA PRO A 43 -1.39 -15.28 11.23
C PRO A 43 -0.42 -16.01 12.16
N ALA A 44 0.17 -15.27 13.09
CA ALA A 44 0.76 -15.82 14.31
C ALA A 44 -0.20 -15.52 15.46
N ALA A 45 -0.40 -16.49 16.35
CA ALA A 45 -1.36 -16.42 17.43
C ALA A 45 -0.84 -15.56 18.60
N GLU A 46 -0.83 -14.24 18.41
CA GLU A 46 -0.28 -13.28 19.37
C GLU A 46 -1.41 -12.41 19.94
N ARG A 47 -1.85 -12.77 21.17
CA ARG A 47 -2.77 -12.00 22.03
C ARG A 47 -4.27 -12.05 21.66
N ALA A 48 -4.86 -13.25 21.73
CA ALA A 48 -6.33 -13.39 21.82
C ALA A 48 -6.84 -12.98 23.21
N GLN A 49 -7.96 -12.23 23.28
CA GLN A 49 -8.77 -12.17 24.50
C GLN A 49 -9.65 -13.42 24.57
N PRO A 50 -9.88 -14.02 25.75
CA PRO A 50 -10.41 -15.40 25.89
C PRO A 50 -11.86 -15.65 25.41
N PHE A 51 -12.51 -14.69 24.76
CA PHE A 51 -13.84 -14.84 24.15
C PHE A 51 -13.97 -14.20 22.74
N ASN A 52 -12.90 -13.60 22.21
CA ASN A 52 -12.98 -12.84 20.96
C ASN A 52 -11.77 -13.22 20.08
N PRO A 53 -11.90 -14.26 19.22
CA PRO A 53 -10.78 -14.73 18.44
C PRO A 53 -10.40 -13.73 17.35
N SER A 54 -9.16 -13.30 17.41
CA SER A 54 -8.56 -12.40 16.43
C SER A 54 -7.73 -13.18 15.42
N THR A 55 -7.71 -12.71 14.17
CA THR A 55 -6.89 -13.24 13.08
C THR A 55 -6.04 -12.10 12.54
N THR A 56 -4.73 -12.15 12.77
CA THR A 56 -3.77 -11.17 12.25
C THR A 56 -3.43 -11.50 10.80
N ILE A 57 -3.96 -10.71 9.86
CA ILE A 57 -3.69 -10.85 8.44
C ILE A 57 -2.44 -10.03 8.12
N ARG A 58 -1.39 -10.69 7.61
CA ARG A 58 -0.13 -10.04 7.22
C ARG A 58 0.04 -10.05 5.72
N PHE A 59 0.46 -8.93 5.14
CA PHE A 59 0.75 -8.82 3.72
C PHE A 59 1.93 -7.90 3.45
N ASP A 60 2.76 -8.28 2.48
CA ASP A 60 3.87 -7.48 1.98
C ASP A 60 3.46 -6.74 0.71
N LEU A 61 3.75 -5.43 0.62
CA LEU A 61 3.54 -4.60 -0.57
C LEU A 61 4.89 -4.24 -1.22
N ALA A 62 5.07 -4.66 -2.47
CA ALA A 62 6.27 -4.33 -3.26
C ALA A 62 6.38 -2.83 -3.63
N GLY A 63 5.24 -2.11 -3.63
CA GLY A 63 5.17 -0.67 -3.80
C GLY A 63 3.96 -0.13 -3.05
N GLY A 64 4.03 1.12 -2.60
CA GLY A 64 2.91 1.78 -1.93
C GLY A 64 1.73 2.02 -2.88
N GLY A 65 0.51 2.04 -2.33
CA GLY A 65 -0.70 2.20 -3.13
C GLY A 65 -1.99 2.02 -2.33
N SER A 66 -3.10 2.06 -3.06
CA SER A 66 -4.44 1.81 -2.54
C SER A 66 -4.70 0.30 -2.40
N VAL A 67 -5.25 -0.11 -1.26
CA VAL A 67 -5.50 -1.49 -0.87
C VAL A 67 -6.97 -1.70 -0.49
N ASP A 68 -7.57 -2.71 -1.10
CA ASP A 68 -8.78 -3.36 -0.62
C ASP A 68 -8.40 -4.66 0.11
N LEU A 69 -8.89 -4.84 1.33
CA LEU A 69 -8.71 -6.06 2.12
C LEU A 69 -10.08 -6.52 2.61
N ARG A 70 -10.53 -7.70 2.17
CA ARG A 70 -11.89 -8.20 2.39
C ARG A 70 -11.85 -9.65 2.88
N VAL A 71 -12.78 -10.00 3.75
CA VAL A 71 -12.96 -11.36 4.30
C VAL A 71 -14.27 -11.91 3.77
N PHE A 72 -14.24 -13.15 3.26
CA PHE A 72 -15.38 -13.88 2.72
C PHE A 72 -15.54 -15.23 3.43
N ASP A 73 -16.76 -15.76 3.45
CA ASP A 73 -16.97 -17.16 3.83
C ASP A 73 -16.66 -18.13 2.66
N VAL A 74 -16.64 -19.44 2.92
CA VAL A 74 -16.38 -20.47 1.88
C VAL A 74 -17.41 -20.50 0.74
N ARG A 75 -18.52 -19.77 0.86
CA ARG A 75 -19.55 -19.61 -0.19
C ARG A 75 -19.34 -18.33 -1.01
N GLY A 76 -18.25 -17.59 -0.76
CA GLY A 76 -17.93 -16.34 -1.43
C GLY A 76 -18.78 -15.15 -0.98
N ARG A 77 -19.52 -15.25 0.14
CA ARG A 77 -20.27 -14.10 0.68
C ARG A 77 -19.31 -13.20 1.45
N LEU A 78 -19.40 -11.88 1.22
CA LEU A 78 -18.64 -10.90 1.99
C LEU A 78 -19.04 -11.00 3.47
N VAL A 79 -18.04 -11.16 4.32
CA VAL A 79 -18.17 -11.21 5.78
C VAL A 79 -17.75 -9.88 6.38
N ARG A 80 -16.59 -9.33 5.96
CA ARG A 80 -16.06 -8.08 6.51
C ARG A 80 -15.15 -7.37 5.52
N THR A 81 -15.36 -6.09 5.30
CA THR A 81 -14.35 -5.20 4.72
C THR A 81 -13.42 -4.67 5.82
N LEU A 82 -12.10 -4.85 5.65
CA LEU A 82 -11.06 -4.44 6.62
C LEU A 82 -10.29 -3.22 6.13
N ALA A 83 -10.09 -3.10 4.82
CA ALA A 83 -9.61 -1.90 4.15
C ALA A 83 -10.41 -1.72 2.85
N ALA A 84 -10.78 -0.48 2.54
CA ALA A 84 -11.51 -0.12 1.33
C ALA A 84 -10.76 1.04 0.65
N GLY A 85 -9.98 0.74 -0.38
CA GLY A 85 -9.12 1.70 -1.06
C GLY A 85 -8.07 2.41 -0.18
N ALA A 86 -7.74 1.87 1.00
CA ALA A 86 -6.88 2.54 1.97
C ALA A 86 -5.42 2.62 1.49
N ILE A 87 -4.74 3.74 1.75
CA ILE A 87 -3.37 3.95 1.26
C ILE A 87 -2.35 3.35 2.23
N TYR A 88 -1.49 2.47 1.73
CA TYR A 88 -0.36 1.89 2.43
C TYR A 88 0.96 2.20 1.71
N VAL A 89 2.05 2.33 2.47
CA VAL A 89 3.43 2.45 1.94
C VAL A 89 3.97 1.08 1.50
N GLN A 90 5.12 1.03 0.83
CA GLN A 90 5.79 -0.26 0.58
C GLN A 90 6.21 -0.94 1.89
N GLY A 91 6.37 -2.26 1.86
CA GLY A 91 6.80 -3.08 2.99
C GLY A 91 5.68 -3.91 3.61
N ARG A 92 5.93 -4.42 4.81
CA ARG A 92 5.07 -5.37 5.51
C ARG A 92 4.01 -4.67 6.35
N HIS A 93 2.77 -5.11 6.23
CA HIS A 93 1.62 -4.58 6.96
C HIS A 93 0.86 -5.70 7.67
N GLU A 94 0.19 -5.34 8.77
CA GLU A 94 -0.65 -6.24 9.55
C GLU A 94 -2.01 -5.59 9.80
N VAL A 95 -3.09 -6.34 9.60
CA VAL A 95 -4.46 -5.93 9.90
C VAL A 95 -5.13 -7.03 10.70
N VAL A 96 -5.72 -6.67 11.84
CA VAL A 96 -6.41 -7.62 12.72
C VAL A 96 -7.88 -7.68 12.35
N TRP A 97 -8.36 -8.87 11.99
CA TRP A 97 -9.79 -9.17 11.99
C TRP A 97 -10.21 -9.69 13.37
N ASP A 98 -11.30 -9.15 13.90
CA ASP A 98 -11.86 -9.42 15.24
C ASP A 98 -12.86 -10.59 15.27
N GLY A 99 -12.96 -11.35 14.18
CA GLY A 99 -13.92 -12.45 14.04
C GLY A 99 -15.38 -11.98 13.97
N ARG A 100 -15.62 -10.74 13.50
CA ARG A 100 -16.95 -10.15 13.35
C ARG A 100 -17.29 -9.74 11.91
N ASP A 101 -18.57 -9.81 11.56
CA ASP A 101 -19.10 -9.38 10.27
C ASP A 101 -19.24 -7.85 10.16
N GLU A 102 -19.73 -7.35 9.02
CA GLU A 102 -20.00 -5.91 8.79
C GLU A 102 -21.08 -5.32 9.72
N ARG A 103 -21.87 -6.17 10.40
CA ARG A 103 -22.88 -5.78 11.40
C ARG A 103 -22.33 -5.85 12.83
N GLY A 104 -21.03 -6.09 12.99
CA GLY A 104 -20.35 -6.24 14.28
C GLY A 104 -20.71 -7.53 15.04
N GLN A 105 -21.38 -8.48 14.39
CA GLN A 105 -21.78 -9.77 14.97
C GLN A 105 -20.66 -10.78 14.84
N ALA A 106 -20.45 -11.59 15.89
CA ALA A 106 -19.42 -12.63 15.88
C ALA A 106 -19.80 -13.75 14.90
N VAL A 107 -18.88 -14.10 13.99
CA VAL A 107 -19.09 -15.21 13.04
C VAL A 107 -18.67 -16.55 13.63
N ALA A 108 -19.14 -17.66 13.06
CA ALA A 108 -18.80 -19.01 13.53
C ALA A 108 -17.31 -19.34 13.36
N SER A 109 -16.81 -20.30 14.14
CA SER A 109 -15.50 -20.93 13.84
C SER A 109 -15.56 -21.61 12.48
N GLY A 110 -14.46 -21.57 11.73
CA GLY A 110 -14.41 -22.13 10.37
C GLY A 110 -13.33 -21.52 9.49
N VAL A 111 -13.33 -21.93 8.22
CA VAL A 111 -12.44 -21.38 7.19
C VAL A 111 -13.07 -20.14 6.58
N TYR A 112 -12.26 -19.10 6.40
CA TYR A 112 -12.60 -17.86 5.71
C TYR A 112 -11.56 -17.57 4.64
N VAL A 113 -11.97 -16.86 3.58
CA VAL A 113 -11.07 -16.42 2.51
C VAL A 113 -10.79 -14.94 2.68
N VAL A 114 -9.53 -14.59 2.91
CA VAL A 114 -9.06 -13.22 2.91
C VAL A 114 -8.59 -12.87 1.50
N GLU A 115 -9.12 -11.79 0.94
CA GLU A 115 -8.74 -11.25 -0.34
C GLU A 115 -8.04 -9.90 -0.16
N LEU A 116 -6.84 -9.79 -0.74
CA LEU A 116 -6.07 -8.58 -0.87
C LEU A 116 -6.09 -8.14 -2.34
N ALA A 117 -6.47 -6.90 -2.63
CA ALA A 117 -6.29 -6.27 -3.92
C ALA A 117 -5.48 -4.96 -3.76
N ALA A 118 -4.40 -4.84 -4.53
CA ALA A 118 -3.49 -3.70 -4.52
C ALA A 118 -3.05 -3.37 -5.96
N GLY A 119 -3.56 -2.28 -6.52
CA GLY A 119 -3.34 -1.91 -7.92
C GLY A 119 -3.82 -2.99 -8.89
N ASN A 120 -2.87 -3.60 -9.63
CA ASN A 120 -3.14 -4.70 -10.56
C ASN A 120 -3.01 -6.11 -9.95
N THR A 121 -2.59 -6.21 -8.68
CA THR A 121 -2.38 -7.48 -7.99
C THR A 121 -3.61 -7.83 -7.15
N ARG A 122 -4.10 -9.08 -7.26
CA ARG A 122 -5.17 -9.63 -6.42
C ARG A 122 -4.74 -11.00 -5.91
N GLN A 123 -4.93 -11.26 -4.63
CA GLN A 123 -4.52 -12.50 -3.96
C GLN A 123 -5.58 -12.94 -2.96
N SER A 124 -5.71 -14.26 -2.78
CA SER A 124 -6.68 -14.85 -1.86
C SER A 124 -6.00 -15.92 -1.03
N HIS A 125 -6.22 -15.88 0.29
CA HIS A 125 -5.63 -16.81 1.25
C HIS A 125 -6.71 -17.33 2.20
N GLN A 126 -6.69 -18.64 2.47
CA GLN A 126 -7.55 -19.22 3.50
C GLN A 126 -6.96 -18.97 4.89
N VAL A 127 -7.83 -18.60 5.82
CA VAL A 127 -7.52 -18.48 7.26
C VAL A 127 -8.53 -19.29 8.06
N MET A 128 -8.12 -19.85 9.19
CA MET A 128 -9.01 -20.57 10.10
C MET A 128 -9.28 -19.72 11.33
N LEU A 129 -10.56 -19.43 11.59
CA LEU A 129 -11.02 -18.80 12.82
C LEU A 129 -11.46 -19.90 13.80
N LEU A 130 -10.87 -19.91 15.00
CA LEU A 130 -11.20 -20.81 16.10
C LEU A 130 -11.77 -19.97 17.25
N LYS A 131 -12.93 -20.32 17.78
CA LYS A 131 -13.50 -19.74 19.02
C LYS A 131 -13.19 -20.67 20.17
#